data_AF-A0A524LH39-F1
#
_entry.id   AF-A0A524LH39-F1
#
_cell.length_a   1.000
_cell.length_b   1.000
_cell.length_c   1.000
_cell.angle_alpha   90.00
_cell.angle_beta   90.00
_cell.angle_gamma   90.00
#
_symmetry.space_group_name_H-M   'P 1'
#
loop_
_entity.id
_entity.type
_entity.pdbx_description
1 polymer ?
#
loop_
_entity_poly.entity_id
_entity_poly.type
_entity_poly.pdbx_seq_one_letter_code
_entity_poly.pdbx_strand_id
1 'polypeptide(L)'
;MSAPRLGWAALALGCMLFSWHYSRLAPCGAWANQISGEQVWGEDDPGSFYLASAHELAWREPPLFVGHPGATLVPLLRLVQSALYQLGADGDLSFTRFTAQQLPRVFLASKLLMTGLHLLSFVALYHVARRLLGDGRAAALAVLG
;
A
#
# COMPACT_ATOMS: atom_id res chain seq x y z
N MET A 1 26.74 -11.82 16.18
CA MET A 1 26.04 -12.17 14.92
C MET A 1 25.15 -11.00 14.50
N SER A 2 25.60 -10.17 13.55
CA SER A 2 24.99 -8.88 13.16
C SER A 2 24.37 -8.86 11.75
N ALA A 3 24.20 -10.02 11.11
CA ALA A 3 23.69 -10.14 9.74
C ALA A 3 22.17 -9.91 9.48
N PRO A 4 21.22 -9.94 10.44
CA PRO A 4 19.79 -9.90 10.07
C PRO A 4 19.33 -8.54 9.57
N ARG A 5 19.93 -7.42 10.02
CA ARG A 5 19.43 -6.07 9.71
C ARG A 5 19.62 -5.65 8.25
N LEU A 6 20.74 -6.03 7.65
CA LEU A 6 21.04 -5.70 6.25
C LEU A 6 20.13 -6.47 5.28
N GLY A 7 19.81 -7.73 5.59
CA GLY A 7 18.88 -8.53 4.80
C GLY A 7 17.47 -7.94 4.78
N TRP A 8 16.94 -7.54 5.94
CA TRP A 8 15.61 -6.91 6.04
C TRP A 8 15.57 -5.55 5.32
N ALA A 9 16.62 -4.74 5.43
CA ALA A 9 16.69 -3.46 4.73
C ALA A 9 16.75 -3.65 3.20
N ALA A 10 17.53 -4.61 2.70
CA ALA A 10 17.61 -4.94 1.29
C ALA A 10 16.27 -5.47 0.76
N LEU A 11 15.59 -6.34 1.53
CA LEU A 11 14.26 -6.84 1.17
C LEU A 11 13.24 -5.71 1.13
N ALA A 12 13.20 -4.85 2.15
CA ALA A 12 12.31 -3.69 2.19
C ALA A 12 12.54 -2.76 1.00
N LEU A 13 13.80 -2.43 0.69
CA LEU A 13 14.15 -1.63 -0.48
C LEU A 13 13.71 -2.32 -1.78
N GLY A 14 13.93 -3.63 -1.90
CA GLY A 14 13.48 -4.42 -3.05
C GLY A 14 11.97 -4.36 -3.24
N CYS A 15 11.19 -4.56 -2.18
CA CYS A 15 9.73 -4.44 -2.21
C CYS A 15 9.27 -3.02 -2.60
N MET A 16 9.91 -1.98 -2.06
CA MET A 16 9.58 -0.59 -2.40
C MET A 16 9.91 -0.25 -3.85
N LEU A 17 11.07 -0.68 -4.36
CA LEU A 17 11.47 -0.47 -5.74
C LEU A 17 10.57 -1.26 -6.71
N PHE A 18 10.24 -2.50 -6.37
CA PHE A 18 9.31 -3.31 -7.13
C PHE A 18 7.92 -2.68 -7.16
N SER A 19 7.37 -2.29 -6.00
CA SER A 19 6.10 -1.58 -5.92
C SER A 19 6.13 -0.29 -6.73
N TRP A 20 7.20 0.51 -6.65
CA TRP A 20 7.35 1.74 -7.43
C TRP A 20 7.34 1.46 -8.93
N HIS A 21 8.16 0.50 -9.38
CA HIS A 21 8.25 0.14 -10.79
C HIS A 21 6.91 -0.35 -11.32
N TYR A 22 6.28 -1.28 -10.61
CA TYR A 22 5.03 -1.88 -11.03
C TYR A 22 3.88 -0.86 -11.03
N SER A 23 3.78 -0.02 -10.00
CA SER A 23 2.74 1.01 -9.90
C SER A 23 2.81 2.06 -11.02
N ARG A 24 3.98 2.22 -11.65
CA ARG A 24 4.11 3.09 -12.84
C ARG A 24 3.60 2.44 -14.12
N LEU A 25 3.64 1.11 -14.21
CA LEU A 25 3.20 0.36 -15.40
C LEU A 25 1.68 0.15 -15.39
N ALA A 26 1.11 -0.07 -14.20
CA ALA A 26 -0.33 -0.24 -13.99
C ALA A 26 -0.80 0.62 -12.81
N PRO A 27 -0.98 1.95 -13.03
CA PRO A 27 -1.37 2.86 -11.96
C PRO A 27 -2.77 2.56 -11.43
N CYS A 28 -3.69 2.10 -12.29
CA CYS A 28 -5.06 1.75 -11.92
C CYS A 28 -5.54 0.50 -12.69
N GLY A 29 -6.57 -0.15 -12.15
CA GLY A 29 -7.29 -1.25 -12.80
C GLY A 29 -6.92 -2.62 -12.24
N ALA A 30 -7.82 -3.58 -12.45
CA ALA A 30 -7.60 -4.96 -12.06
C ALA A 30 -6.69 -5.65 -13.09
N TRP A 31 -5.64 -6.31 -12.62
CA TRP A 31 -4.79 -7.13 -13.48
C TRP A 31 -4.39 -8.40 -12.74
N ALA A 32 -4.20 -9.46 -13.51
CA ALA A 32 -3.84 -10.77 -12.99
C ALA A 32 -2.61 -11.29 -13.74
N ASN A 33 -1.62 -11.75 -12.99
CA ASN A 33 -0.54 -12.57 -13.52
C ASN A 33 -1.02 -14.02 -13.59
N GLN A 34 -0.91 -14.61 -14.77
CA GLN A 34 -1.21 -16.01 -15.00
C GLN A 34 0.05 -16.77 -15.42
N ILE A 35 0.23 -17.98 -14.90
CA ILE A 35 1.23 -18.94 -15.36
C ILE A 35 0.48 -20.19 -15.81
N SER A 36 0.67 -20.60 -17.06
CA SER A 36 -0.02 -21.77 -17.65
C SER A 36 -1.55 -21.72 -17.54
N GLY A 37 -2.14 -20.52 -17.56
CA GLY A 37 -3.59 -20.31 -17.45
C GLY A 37 -4.12 -20.28 -16.01
N GLU A 38 -3.29 -20.59 -15.01
CA GLU A 38 -3.64 -20.41 -13.60
C GLU A 38 -3.25 -19.02 -13.13
N GLN A 39 -4.17 -18.34 -12.45
CA GLN A 39 -3.90 -17.06 -11.81
C GLN A 39 -2.99 -17.26 -10.60
N VAL A 40 -1.74 -16.82 -10.73
CA VAL A 40 -0.72 -16.93 -9.66
C VAL A 40 -0.80 -15.74 -8.72
N TRP A 41 -1.12 -14.57 -9.25
CA TRP A 41 -1.29 -13.36 -8.47
C TRP A 41 -2.28 -12.42 -9.16
N GLY A 42 -3.25 -11.89 -8.42
CA GLY A 42 -4.16 -10.85 -8.88
C GLY A 42 -3.97 -9.58 -8.07
N GLU A 43 -4.01 -8.44 -8.74
CA GLU A 43 -4.31 -7.15 -8.15
C GLU A 43 -5.78 -6.86 -8.43
N ASP A 44 -6.67 -7.24 -7.52
CA ASP A 44 -8.04 -6.72 -7.47
C ASP A 44 -7.97 -5.32 -6.86
N ASP A 45 -7.42 -4.37 -7.62
CA ASP A 45 -7.00 -3.02 -7.24
C ASP A 45 -7.62 -2.53 -5.91
N PRO A 46 -7.00 -2.83 -4.75
CA PRO A 46 -7.48 -2.25 -3.50
C PRO A 46 -7.33 -0.73 -3.56
N GLY A 47 -6.43 -0.22 -4.42
CA GLY A 47 -6.37 1.18 -4.80
C GLY A 47 -7.68 1.68 -5.40
N SER A 48 -8.38 0.97 -6.29
CA SER A 48 -9.60 1.51 -6.91
C SER A 48 -10.71 1.75 -5.88
N PHE A 49 -10.93 0.78 -4.98
CA PHE A 49 -12.01 0.88 -3.99
C PHE A 49 -11.65 1.76 -2.78
N TYR A 50 -10.46 1.58 -2.19
CA TYR A 50 -10.07 2.36 -1.01
C TYR A 50 -9.67 3.79 -1.36
N LEU A 51 -9.07 4.03 -2.53
CA LEU A 51 -8.69 5.38 -2.96
C LEU A 51 -9.92 6.21 -3.33
N ALA A 52 -10.91 5.60 -4.02
CA ALA A 52 -12.20 6.22 -4.26
C ALA A 52 -12.93 6.48 -2.93
N SER A 53 -13.01 5.48 -2.04
CA SER A 53 -13.59 5.66 -0.70
C SER A 53 -12.89 6.76 0.10
N ALA A 54 -11.57 6.88 -0.03
CA ALA A 54 -10.78 7.92 0.62
C ALA A 54 -11.03 9.30 0.01
N HIS A 55 -11.26 9.36 -1.30
CA HIS A 55 -11.70 10.59 -1.97
C HIS A 55 -13.05 11.05 -1.41
N GLU A 56 -13.97 10.10 -1.26
CA GLU A 56 -15.33 10.31 -0.76
C GLU A 56 -15.41 10.58 0.74
N LEU A 57 -14.38 10.25 1.54
CA LEU A 57 -14.40 10.42 3.00
C LEU A 57 -14.67 11.85 3.48
N ALA A 58 -14.45 12.87 2.64
CA ALA A 58 -14.78 14.26 2.95
C ALA A 58 -16.23 14.65 2.60
N TRP A 59 -16.89 13.84 1.76
CA TRP A 59 -18.31 13.93 1.47
C TRP A 59 -19.07 13.03 2.45
N ARG A 60 -20.26 13.48 2.87
CA ARG A 60 -21.00 13.00 4.06
C ARG A 60 -21.55 11.57 3.98
N GLU A 61 -21.05 10.74 3.08
CA GLU A 61 -21.51 9.36 2.91
C GLU A 61 -20.72 8.42 3.83
N PRO A 62 -21.38 7.43 4.44
CA PRO A 62 -20.68 6.40 5.20
C PRO A 62 -19.64 5.73 4.29
N PRO A 63 -18.49 5.28 4.83
CA PRO A 63 -17.50 4.57 4.03
C PRO A 63 -18.18 3.45 3.26
N LEU A 64 -17.87 3.33 1.97
CA LEU A 64 -18.47 2.35 1.04
C LEU A 64 -18.47 0.91 1.59
N PHE A 65 -17.61 0.61 2.57
CA PHE A 65 -17.52 -0.68 3.24
C PHE A 65 -17.39 -0.55 4.77
N VAL A 66 -18.52 -0.35 5.46
CA VAL A 66 -18.59 -0.38 6.93
C VAL A 66 -18.15 -1.77 7.43
N GLY A 67 -17.12 -1.82 8.28
CA GLY A 67 -16.62 -3.07 8.88
C GLY A 67 -15.56 -3.82 8.08
N HIS A 68 -15.15 -3.33 6.89
CA HIS A 68 -14.05 -3.95 6.15
C HIS A 68 -12.72 -3.73 6.88
N PRO A 69 -11.82 -4.74 7.01
CA PRO A 69 -10.53 -4.56 7.67
C PRO A 69 -9.68 -3.42 7.07
N GLY A 70 -9.85 -3.16 5.78
CA GLY A 70 -9.22 -2.04 5.07
C GLY A 70 -9.85 -0.67 5.32
N ALA A 71 -10.92 -0.54 6.11
CA ALA A 71 -11.53 0.75 6.44
C ALA A 71 -10.57 1.69 7.19
N THR A 72 -9.63 1.15 7.96
CA THR A 72 -8.58 1.93 8.64
C THR A 72 -7.54 2.51 7.68
N LEU A 73 -7.42 1.96 6.47
CA LEU A 73 -6.53 2.46 5.42
C LEU A 73 -7.11 3.73 4.76
N VAL A 74 -8.44 3.85 4.69
CA VAL A 74 -9.14 4.93 4.00
C VAL A 74 -8.75 6.33 4.51
N PRO A 75 -8.68 6.61 5.84
CA PRO A 75 -8.16 7.89 6.34
C PRO A 75 -6.71 8.17 5.96
N LEU A 76 -5.84 7.16 5.96
CA LEU A 76 -4.44 7.34 5.59
C LEU A 76 -4.30 7.69 4.10
N LEU A 77 -5.07 7.04 3.24
CA LEU A 77 -5.11 7.38 1.81
C LEU A 77 -5.69 8.79 1.59
N ARG A 78 -6.66 9.22 2.40
CA ARG A 78 -7.17 10.59 2.35
C ARG A 78 -6.08 11.60 2.71
N LEU A 79 -5.27 11.32 3.73
CA LEU A 79 -4.14 12.17 4.10
C LEU A 79 -3.13 12.28 2.95
N VAL A 80 -2.83 11.18 2.25
CA VAL A 80 -1.95 11.20 1.07
C VAL A 80 -2.53 12.11 -0.03
N GLN A 81 -3.79 11.94 -0.40
CA GLN A 81 -4.43 12.80 -1.40
C GLN A 81 -4.43 14.28 -0.99
N SER A 82 -4.71 14.55 0.29
CA SER A 82 -4.75 15.91 0.84
C SER A 82 -3.37 16.56 0.86
N ALA A 83 -2.33 15.80 1.22
CA ALA A 83 -0.95 16.28 1.20
C ALA A 83 -0.49 16.58 -0.23
N LEU A 84 -0.77 15.69 -1.18
CA LEU A 84 -0.43 15.94 -2.60
C LEU A 84 -1.15 17.17 -3.14
N TYR A 85 -2.42 17.37 -2.76
CA TYR A 85 -3.19 18.55 -3.12
C TYR A 85 -2.56 19.82 -2.52
N GLN A 86 -2.28 19.85 -1.22
CA GLN A 86 -1.67 21.01 -0.57
C GLN A 86 -0.28 21.38 -1.12
N LEU A 87 0.48 20.39 -1.58
CA LEU A 87 1.84 20.60 -2.08
C LEU A 87 1.90 20.98 -3.56
N GLY A 88 0.86 20.67 -4.35
CA GLY A 88 0.93 20.75 -5.80
C GLY A 88 -0.24 21.42 -6.49
N ALA A 89 -1.32 21.75 -5.77
CA ALA A 89 -2.46 22.43 -6.38
C ALA A 89 -2.19 23.93 -6.49
N ASP A 90 -2.30 24.45 -7.70
CA ASP A 90 -2.41 25.88 -7.93
C ASP A 90 -3.80 26.37 -7.52
N GLY A 91 -3.92 27.64 -7.12
CA GLY A 91 -5.09 28.20 -6.41
C GLY A 91 -6.47 28.03 -7.07
N ASP A 92 -6.51 27.70 -8.37
CA ASP A 92 -7.74 27.53 -9.13
C ASP A 92 -8.20 26.06 -9.28
N LEU A 93 -7.39 25.07 -8.88
CA LEU A 93 -7.74 23.67 -8.99
C LEU A 93 -8.48 23.18 -7.75
N SER A 94 -9.75 22.79 -7.90
CA SER A 94 -10.47 22.05 -6.85
C SER A 94 -9.78 20.70 -6.54
N PHE A 95 -9.95 20.20 -5.32
CA PHE A 95 -9.42 18.91 -4.87
C PHE A 95 -9.70 17.76 -5.86
N THR A 96 -10.96 17.53 -6.25
CA THR A 96 -11.33 16.48 -7.21
C THR A 96 -10.62 16.63 -8.54
N ARG A 97 -10.61 17.84 -9.10
CA ARG A 97 -9.97 18.12 -10.39
C ARG A 97 -8.45 17.88 -10.32
N PHE A 98 -7.81 18.33 -9.25
CA PHE A 98 -6.39 18.07 -9.03
C PHE A 98 -6.11 16.57 -8.91
N THR A 99 -6.86 15.86 -8.06
CA THR A 99 -6.70 14.40 -7.87
C THR A 99 -6.89 13.64 -9.17
N ALA A 100 -7.88 14.00 -9.98
CA ALA A 100 -8.12 13.39 -11.29
C ALA A 100 -6.96 13.64 -12.28
N GLN A 101 -6.42 14.86 -12.32
CA GLN A 101 -5.26 15.19 -13.17
C GLN A 101 -3.97 14.51 -12.69
N GLN A 102 -3.85 14.26 -11.39
CA GLN A 102 -2.68 13.66 -10.76
C GLN A 102 -2.91 12.19 -10.39
N LEU A 103 -3.92 11.53 -10.99
CA LEU A 103 -4.34 10.19 -10.63
C LEU A 103 -3.18 9.18 -10.57
N PRO A 104 -2.25 9.13 -11.55
CA PRO A 104 -1.12 8.21 -11.49
C PRO A 104 -0.19 8.47 -10.29
N ARG A 105 0.02 9.74 -9.91
CA ARG A 105 0.86 10.10 -8.76
C ARG A 105 0.19 9.74 -7.45
N VAL A 106 -1.12 9.98 -7.36
CA VAL A 106 -1.95 9.65 -6.20
C VAL A 106 -1.92 8.12 -5.98
N PHE A 107 -2.18 7.33 -7.02
CA PHE A 107 -2.09 5.87 -6.94
C PHE A 107 -0.69 5.37 -6.57
N LEU A 108 0.35 5.92 -7.19
CA LEU A 108 1.73 5.57 -6.86
C LEU A 108 2.04 5.83 -5.37
N ALA A 109 1.72 7.02 -4.87
CA ALA A 109 1.95 7.37 -3.48
C ALA A 109 1.17 6.46 -2.51
N SER A 110 -0.08 6.15 -2.86
CA SER A 110 -0.93 5.25 -2.08
C SER A 110 -0.40 3.81 -2.06
N LYS A 111 0.04 3.26 -3.19
CA LYS A 111 0.64 1.92 -3.26
C LYS A 111 1.96 1.83 -2.50
N LEU A 112 2.78 2.88 -2.55
CA LEU A 112 4.00 2.96 -1.76
C LEU A 112 3.72 3.04 -0.26
N LEU A 113 2.70 3.80 0.16
CA LEU A 113 2.25 3.82 1.55
C LEU A 113 1.81 2.41 2.00
N MET A 114 0.96 1.74 1.21
CA MET A 114 0.48 0.40 1.52
C MET A 114 1.63 -0.60 1.63
N THR A 115 2.58 -0.57 0.69
CA THR A 115 3.79 -1.39 0.74
C THR A 115 4.58 -1.13 2.03
N GLY A 116 4.74 0.14 2.41
CA GLY A 116 5.36 0.52 3.68
C GLY A 116 4.63 -0.06 4.90
N LEU A 117 3.30 0.02 4.93
CA LEU A 117 2.49 -0.56 6.01
C LEU A 117 2.63 -2.08 6.08
N HIS A 118 2.67 -2.77 4.93
CA HIS A 118 2.93 -4.22 4.89
C HIS A 118 4.32 -4.56 5.43
N LEU A 119 5.35 -3.82 5.03
CA LEU A 119 6.71 -4.00 5.55
C LEU A 119 6.78 -3.78 7.07
N LEU A 120 6.12 -2.74 7.59
CA LEU A 120 6.02 -2.51 9.03
C LEU A 120 5.27 -3.63 9.75
N SER A 121 4.23 -4.18 9.11
CA SER A 121 3.48 -5.33 9.63
C SER A 121 4.38 -6.56 9.75
N PHE A 122 5.21 -6.85 8.74
CA PHE A 122 6.20 -7.93 8.80
C PHE A 122 7.21 -7.73 9.92
N VAL A 123 7.68 -6.50 10.14
CA VAL A 123 8.59 -6.19 11.27
C VAL A 123 7.91 -6.45 12.62
N ALA A 124 6.66 -5.99 12.79
CA ALA A 124 5.91 -6.22 14.01
C ALA A 124 5.66 -7.72 14.26
N LEU A 125 5.24 -8.46 13.23
CA LEU A 125 5.03 -9.91 13.29
C LEU A 125 6.33 -10.65 13.60
N TYR A 126 7.45 -10.24 13.00
CA TYR A 126 8.77 -10.83 13.30
C TYR A 126 9.14 -10.64 14.77
N HIS A 127 8.89 -9.47 15.36
CA HIS A 127 9.14 -9.27 16.79
C HIS A 127 8.25 -10.14 17.69
N VAL A 128 6.99 -10.35 17.32
CA VAL A 128 6.09 -11.27 18.03
C VAL A 128 6.57 -12.71 17.89
N ALA A 129 6.85 -13.18 16.66
CA ALA A 129 7.33 -14.52 16.38
C ALA A 129 8.67 -14.80 17.08
N ARG A 130 9.58 -13.82 17.13
CA ARG A 130 10.85 -13.90 17.88
C ARG A 130 10.65 -14.16 19.36
N ARG A 131 9.63 -13.52 19.97
CA ARG A 131 9.31 -13.71 21.39
C ARG A 131 8.71 -15.08 21.66
N LEU A 132 7.91 -15.61 20.73
CA LEU A 132 7.25 -16.91 20.89
C LEU A 132 8.19 -18.09 20.60
N LEU A 133 9.04 -17.99 19.59
CA LEU A 133 9.85 -19.10 19.08
C LEU A 133 11.29 -19.12 19.65
N GLY A 134 11.80 -17.99 20.16
CA GLY A 134 13.16 -17.87 20.68
C GLY A 134 14.28 -17.91 19.62
N ASP A 135 14.07 -18.59 18.48
CA ASP A 135 14.97 -18.64 17.32
C ASP A 135 14.61 -17.60 16.24
N GLY A 136 15.64 -16.96 15.69
CA GLY A 136 15.49 -15.88 14.71
C GLY A 136 15.24 -16.37 13.30
N ARG A 137 15.75 -17.55 12.97
CA ARG A 137 15.50 -18.18 11.68
C ARG A 137 14.08 -18.72 11.61
N ALA A 138 13.64 -19.45 12.64
CA ALA A 138 12.25 -19.90 12.75
C ALA A 138 11.26 -18.72 12.68
N ALA A 139 11.53 -17.62 13.39
CA ALA A 139 10.68 -16.43 13.34
C ALA A 139 10.66 -15.75 11.96
N ALA A 140 11.78 -15.70 11.24
CA ALA A 140 11.82 -15.15 9.89
C ALA A 140 11.03 -16.03 8.91
N LEU A 141 11.21 -17.35 8.98
CA LEU A 141 10.48 -18.30 8.13
C LEU A 141 8.97 -18.24 8.39
N ALA A 142 8.55 -18.13 9.65
CA ALA A 142 7.12 -18.04 10.02
C ALA A 142 6.43 -16.74 9.55
N VAL A 143 7.20 -15.69 9.26
CA VAL A 143 6.66 -14.39 8.83
C VAL A 143 6.74 -14.20 7.32
N LEU A 144 7.70 -14.87 6.66
CA LEU A 144 7.91 -14.82 5.22
C LEU A 144 7.21 -15.96 4.45
N GLY A 145 6.92 -17.09 5.12
CA GLY A 145 6.19 -18.22 4.56
C GLY A 145 4.69 -18.10 4.80
#